data_AF-A0A5P9JZQ3-F1
#
_entry.id   AF-A0A5P9JZQ3-F1
#
_cell.length_a   1.000
_cell.length_b   1.000
_cell.length_c   1.000
_cell.angle_alpha   90.00
_cell.angle_beta   90.00
_cell.angle_gamma   90.00
#
_symmetry.space_group_name_H-M   'P 1'
#
loop_
_entity.id
_entity.type
_entity.pdbx_description
1 polymer ?
#
loop_
_entity_poly.entity_id
_entity_poly.type
_entity_poly.pdbx_seq_one_letter_code
_entity_poly.pdbx_strand_id
1 'polypeptide(L)'
;MDHKQIVRLVASLDDGTSIVELPDGRLERRASESDWERVDALSDKEIEASTASDPDWAEFQGIDWSKAEVVPTPRKQPISIRVDEDVLEFFKRQGPGYQRRMNAVLRTYMSEARKSGSPTPHTRKKTG
;
A
#
# COMPACT_ATOMS: atom_id res chain seq x y z
N MET A 1 4.63 28.32 -20.01
CA MET A 1 4.30 27.39 -18.91
C MET A 1 5.40 26.36 -18.89
N ASP A 2 6.21 26.34 -17.82
CA ASP A 2 7.34 25.41 -17.71
C ASP A 2 6.81 24.01 -17.43
N HIS A 3 7.02 23.08 -18.37
CA HIS A 3 6.58 21.69 -18.19
C HIS A 3 7.58 20.99 -17.27
N LYS A 4 7.24 20.84 -15.98
CA LYS A 4 8.01 19.98 -15.07
C LYS A 4 8.04 18.55 -15.63
N GLN A 5 9.21 18.13 -16.09
CA GLN A 5 9.43 16.76 -16.56
C GLN A 5 9.60 15.83 -15.36
N ILE A 6 8.96 14.65 -15.42
CA ILE A 6 9.18 13.60 -14.45
C ILE A 6 10.57 13.03 -14.70
N VAL A 7 11.47 13.18 -13.72
CA VAL A 7 12.84 12.66 -13.77
C VAL A 7 13.01 11.58 -12.70
N ARG A 8 13.90 10.60 -12.96
CA ARG A 8 14.22 9.56 -11.99
C ARG A 8 15.45 9.95 -11.19
N LEU A 9 15.37 9.94 -9.86
CA LEU A 9 16.55 10.12 -9.02
C LEU A 9 17.46 8.90 -9.12
N VAL A 10 18.72 9.10 -9.50
CA VAL A 10 19.74 8.06 -9.62
C VAL A 10 20.65 8.03 -8.40
N ALA A 11 21.07 9.21 -7.92
CA ALA A 11 21.89 9.34 -6.72
C ALA A 11 21.75 10.74 -6.12
N SER A 12 21.88 10.86 -4.80
CA SER A 12 22.15 12.13 -4.11
C SER A 12 23.62 12.20 -3.71
N LEU A 13 24.23 13.36 -3.90
CA LEU A 13 25.60 13.66 -3.54
C LEU A 13 25.62 14.46 -2.23
N ASP A 14 26.73 14.36 -1.49
CA ASP A 14 26.91 15.03 -0.20
C ASP A 14 26.95 16.57 -0.30
N ASP A 15 27.15 17.11 -1.50
CA ASP A 15 27.13 18.55 -1.78
C ASP A 15 25.72 19.10 -2.05
N GLY A 16 24.67 18.35 -1.71
CA GLY A 16 23.28 18.74 -1.88
C GLY A 16 22.76 18.67 -3.31
N THR A 17 23.59 18.21 -4.25
CA THR A 17 23.23 18.02 -5.65
C THR A 17 22.71 16.60 -5.89
N SER A 18 21.76 16.46 -6.80
CA SER A 18 21.20 15.16 -7.18
C SER A 18 21.53 14.83 -8.63
N ILE A 19 21.84 13.57 -8.91
CA ILE A 19 21.95 13.05 -10.27
C ILE A 19 20.57 12.51 -10.66
N VAL A 20 19.99 13.10 -11.70
CA VAL A 20 18.69 12.70 -12.24
C VAL A 20 18.85 12.13 -13.65
N GLU A 21 18.09 11.09 -13.94
CA GLU A 21 17.94 10.51 -15.28
C GLU A 21 16.71 11.13 -15.94
N LEU A 22 16.95 11.76 -17.09
CA LEU A 22 15.93 12.33 -17.96
C LEU A 22 15.21 11.24 -18.76
N PRO A 23 14.00 11.51 -19.29
CA PRO A 23 13.25 10.55 -20.11
C PRO A 23 14.00 10.05 -21.37
N ASP A 24 14.98 10.81 -21.85
CA ASP A 24 15.83 10.46 -23.00
C ASP A 24 17.10 9.67 -22.58
N GLY A 25 17.21 9.28 -21.32
CA GLY A 25 18.30 8.46 -20.77
C GLY A 25 19.57 9.24 -20.41
N ARG A 26 19.56 10.57 -20.53
CA ARG A 26 20.69 11.41 -20.12
C ARG A 26 20.72 11.59 -18.61
N LEU A 27 21.93 11.61 -18.04
CA LEU A 27 22.16 11.93 -16.65
C LEU A 27 22.51 13.42 -16.50
N GLU A 28 21.81 14.11 -15.63
CA GLU A 28 22.07 15.51 -15.29
C GLU A 28 22.28 15.69 -13.78
N ARG A 29 23.22 16.56 -13.44
CA ARG A 29 23.40 17.02 -12.07
C ARG A 29 22.50 18.23 -11.83
N ARG A 30 21.58 18.15 -10.87
CA ARG A 30 20.64 19.22 -10.52
C ARG A 30 20.77 19.61 -9.05
N ALA A 31 20.83 20.92 -8.80
CA ALA A 31 20.71 21.47 -7.46
C ALA A 31 19.28 21.31 -6.93
N SER A 32 19.12 21.28 -5.61
CA SER A 32 17.79 21.34 -5.01
C SER A 32 17.15 22.70 -5.31
N GLU A 33 15.92 22.69 -5.82
CA GLU A 33 15.12 23.92 -6.00
C GLU A 33 14.38 24.31 -4.71
N SER A 34 14.45 23.46 -3.68
CA SER A 34 13.81 23.67 -2.39
C SER A 34 14.77 24.34 -1.42
N ASP A 35 14.30 25.40 -0.77
CA ASP A 35 14.98 26.04 0.35
C ASP A 35 14.74 25.23 1.63
N TRP A 36 15.59 24.23 1.87
CA TRP A 36 15.50 23.35 3.03
C TRP A 36 15.90 24.03 4.34
N GLU A 37 16.79 25.02 4.30
CA GLU A 37 17.19 25.78 5.49
C GLU A 37 16.00 26.57 6.04
N ARG A 38 15.19 27.17 5.16
CA ARG A 38 13.93 27.81 5.55
C ARG A 38 12.93 26.82 6.14
N VAL A 39 12.85 25.61 5.61
CA VAL A 39 11.94 24.57 6.09
C VAL A 39 12.36 24.05 7.46
N ASP A 40 13.66 23.86 7.69
CA ASP A 40 14.21 23.39 8.96
C ASP A 40 14.10 24.46 10.06
N ALA A 41 14.15 25.74 9.69
CA ALA A 41 13.99 26.87 10.61
C ALA A 41 12.53 27.22 10.94
N LEU A 42 11.54 26.61 10.28
CA LEU A 42 10.12 26.89 10.54
C LEU A 42 9.70 26.35 11.91
N SER A 43 9.10 27.22 12.73
CA SER A 43 8.60 26.80 14.03
C SER A 43 7.28 26.03 13.93
N ASP A 44 7.00 25.16 14.91
CA ASP A 44 5.75 24.41 15.02
C ASP A 44 4.51 25.33 14.96
N LYS A 45 4.60 26.52 15.57
CA LYS A 45 3.52 27.51 15.58
C LYS A 45 3.24 28.09 14.19
N GLU A 46 4.29 28.31 13.39
CA GLU A 46 4.14 28.80 12.02
C GLU A 46 3.59 27.70 11.10
N ILE A 47 3.99 26.45 11.32
CA ILE A 47 3.45 25.28 10.61
C ILE A 47 1.96 25.12 10.92
N GLU A 48 1.57 25.19 12.20
CA GLU A 48 0.17 25.08 12.62
C GLU A 48 -0.69 26.23 12.07
N ALA A 49 -0.17 27.47 12.11
CA ALA A 49 -0.85 28.62 11.54
C ALA A 49 -1.04 28.48 10.02
N SER A 50 0.01 28.05 9.29
CA SER A 50 -0.06 27.80 7.86
C SER A 50 -1.11 26.73 7.53
N THR A 51 -1.11 25.64 8.29
CA THR A 51 -2.05 24.51 8.13
C THR A 51 -3.49 24.93 8.43
N ALA A 52 -3.72 25.71 9.50
CA ALA A 52 -5.05 26.22 9.86
C ALA A 52 -5.61 27.21 8.82
N SER A 53 -4.74 27.98 8.16
CA SER A 53 -5.12 28.93 7.12
C SER A 53 -5.28 28.32 5.73
N ASP A 54 -4.92 27.05 5.54
CA ASP A 54 -4.99 26.37 4.26
C ASP A 54 -6.45 25.94 3.94
N PRO A 55 -7.05 26.43 2.85
CA PRO A 55 -8.43 26.09 2.47
C PRO A 55 -8.59 24.61 2.08
N ASP A 56 -7.56 23.95 1.56
CA ASP A 56 -7.59 22.52 1.24
C ASP A 56 -7.52 21.66 2.52
N TRP A 57 -7.01 22.22 3.61
CA TRP A 57 -6.97 21.56 4.91
C TRP A 57 -8.27 21.71 5.71
N ALA A 58 -9.14 22.67 5.36
CA ALA A 58 -10.33 23.03 6.14
C ALA A 58 -11.25 21.83 6.44
N GLU A 59 -11.41 20.90 5.49
CA GLU A 59 -12.27 19.71 5.65
C GLU A 59 -11.69 18.66 6.62
N PHE A 60 -10.39 18.71 6.90
CA PHE A 60 -9.67 17.72 7.70
C PHE A 60 -9.42 18.16 9.15
N GLN A 61 -9.66 19.45 9.48
CA GLN A 61 -9.40 20.03 10.82
C GLN A 61 -10.19 19.35 11.96
N GLY A 62 -11.33 18.72 11.66
CA GLY A 62 -12.17 18.02 12.64
C GLY A 62 -11.92 16.51 12.75
N ILE A 63 -11.00 15.95 11.95
CA ILE A 63 -10.75 14.51 11.93
C ILE A 63 -9.77 14.16 13.05
N ASP A 64 -10.26 13.42 14.04
CA ASP A 64 -9.42 12.85 15.09
C ASP A 64 -8.69 11.59 14.57
N TRP A 65 -7.53 11.82 13.97
CA TRP A 65 -6.66 10.76 13.44
C TRP A 65 -6.18 9.76 14.51
N SER A 66 -6.26 10.11 15.80
CA SER A 66 -5.95 9.19 16.91
C SER A 66 -6.94 8.02 17.00
N LYS A 67 -8.13 8.16 16.41
CA LYS A 67 -9.17 7.12 16.34
C LYS A 67 -9.11 6.30 15.05
N ALA A 68 -8.15 6.56 14.16
CA ALA A 68 -8.02 5.80 12.93
C ALA A 68 -7.65 4.34 13.25
N GLU A 69 -8.57 3.41 12.97
CA GLU A 69 -8.30 1.99 13.14
C GLU A 69 -7.54 1.47 11.91
N VAL A 70 -6.28 1.07 12.12
CA VAL A 70 -5.53 0.33 11.11
C VAL A 70 -6.13 -1.07 11.03
N VAL A 71 -7.04 -1.29 10.08
CA VAL A 71 -7.60 -2.62 9.82
C VAL A 71 -6.53 -3.46 9.11
N PRO A 72 -5.88 -4.44 9.79
CA PRO A 72 -4.89 -5.26 9.12
C PRO A 72 -5.59 -6.07 8.04
N THR A 73 -5.16 -5.89 6.79
CA THR A 73 -5.61 -6.78 5.73
C THR A 73 -5.10 -8.19 6.05
N PRO A 74 -5.96 -9.22 6.14
CA PRO A 74 -5.54 -10.55 6.52
C PRO A 74 -4.45 -11.04 5.54
N ARG A 75 -3.28 -11.39 6.09
CA ARG A 75 -2.14 -11.88 5.30
C ARG A 75 -2.55 -13.17 4.60
N LYS A 76 -2.64 -13.12 3.27
CA LYS A 76 -2.83 -14.32 2.45
C LYS A 76 -1.53 -15.10 2.41
N GLN A 77 -1.57 -16.38 2.75
CA GLN A 77 -0.42 -17.27 2.59
C GLN A 77 -0.38 -17.75 1.13
N PRO A 78 0.72 -17.54 0.38
CA PRO A 78 0.84 -18.09 -0.95
C PRO A 78 0.98 -19.62 -0.84
N ILE A 79 -0.03 -20.34 -1.31
CA ILE A 79 -0.04 -21.79 -1.36
C ILE A 79 -0.26 -22.25 -2.80
N SER A 80 0.42 -23.32 -3.21
CA SER A 80 0.15 -24.00 -4.47
C SER A 80 -0.83 -25.14 -4.20
N ILE A 81 -2.05 -25.01 -4.71
CA ILE A 81 -3.11 -26.03 -4.62
C ILE A 81 -3.52 -26.47 -6.02
N ARG A 82 -3.90 -27.75 -6.15
CA ARG A 82 -4.57 -28.26 -7.34
C ARG A 82 -6.07 -28.07 -7.17
N VAL A 83 -6.72 -27.55 -8.20
CA VAL A 83 -8.17 -27.33 -8.27
C VAL A 83 -8.63 -27.93 -9.59
N ASP A 84 -9.81 -28.54 -9.59
CA ASP A 84 -10.42 -29.09 -10.80
C ASP A 84 -10.62 -28.00 -11.86
N GLU A 85 -10.55 -28.39 -13.13
CA GLU A 85 -10.56 -27.48 -14.28
C GLU A 85 -11.89 -26.72 -14.39
N ASP A 86 -13.01 -27.42 -14.19
CA ASP A 86 -14.37 -26.88 -14.24
C ASP A 86 -14.61 -25.83 -13.15
N VAL A 87 -14.14 -26.09 -11.93
CA VAL A 87 -14.20 -25.15 -10.81
C VAL A 87 -13.38 -23.90 -11.12
N LEU A 88 -12.17 -24.07 -11.65
CA LEU A 88 -11.33 -22.94 -12.01
C LEU A 88 -11.97 -22.10 -13.13
N GLU A 89 -12.53 -22.74 -14.15
CA GLU A 89 -13.21 -22.07 -15.25
C GLU A 89 -14.44 -21.28 -14.75
N PHE A 90 -15.26 -21.88 -13.88
CA PHE A 90 -16.42 -21.22 -13.28
C PHE A 90 -16.06 -19.89 -12.60
N PHE A 91 -14.97 -19.85 -11.83
CA PHE A 91 -14.53 -18.62 -11.17
C PHE A 91 -13.88 -17.62 -12.13
N LYS A 92 -13.15 -18.12 -13.16
CA LYS A 92 -12.53 -17.28 -14.20
C LYS A 92 -13.56 -16.59 -15.09
N ARG A 93 -14.66 -17.26 -15.44
CA ARG A 93 -15.75 -16.69 -16.25
C ARG A 93 -16.38 -15.44 -15.62
N GLN A 94 -16.28 -15.28 -14.30
CA GLN A 94 -16.76 -14.11 -13.55
C GLN A 94 -15.79 -12.91 -13.63
N GLY A 95 -14.72 -12.99 -14.43
CA GLY A 95 -13.80 -11.89 -14.70
C GLY A 95 -12.64 -11.76 -13.71
N PRO A 96 -11.93 -10.62 -13.69
CA PRO A 96 -10.79 -10.40 -12.82
C PRO A 96 -11.14 -10.57 -11.34
N GLY A 97 -10.16 -10.98 -10.53
CA GLY A 97 -10.33 -11.20 -9.10
C GLY A 97 -10.94 -12.56 -8.71
N TYR A 98 -10.93 -13.55 -9.60
CA TYR A 98 -11.48 -14.89 -9.35
C TYR A 98 -10.91 -15.57 -8.09
N GLN A 99 -9.61 -15.37 -7.80
CA GLN A 99 -8.98 -15.86 -6.57
C GLN A 99 -9.60 -15.25 -5.30
N ARG A 100 -9.99 -13.97 -5.34
CA ARG A 100 -10.66 -13.30 -4.22
C ARG A 100 -12.04 -13.92 -3.96
N ARG A 101 -12.78 -14.22 -5.03
CA ARG A 101 -14.10 -14.89 -4.94
C ARG A 101 -13.98 -16.31 -4.42
N MET A 102 -13.02 -17.08 -4.95
CA MET A 102 -12.72 -18.43 -4.47
C MET A 102 -12.39 -18.43 -2.97
N ASN A 103 -11.54 -17.50 -2.51
CA ASN A 103 -11.23 -17.37 -1.09
C ASN A 103 -12.44 -16.98 -0.23
N ALA A 104 -13.35 -16.14 -0.74
CA ALA A 104 -14.58 -15.79 -0.02
C ALA A 104 -15.46 -17.02 0.20
N VAL A 105 -15.61 -17.89 -0.80
CA VAL A 105 -16.37 -19.14 -0.69
C VAL A 105 -15.74 -20.06 0.36
N LEU A 106 -14.41 -20.25 0.33
CA LEU A 106 -13.70 -21.05 1.32
C LEU A 106 -13.90 -20.51 2.75
N ARG A 107 -13.92 -19.18 2.91
CA ARG A 107 -14.15 -18.53 4.21
C ARG A 107 -15.57 -18.74 4.72
N THR A 108 -16.57 -18.70 3.83
CA THR A 108 -17.96 -19.01 4.19
C THR A 108 -18.07 -20.46 4.65
N TYR A 109 -17.53 -21.42 3.89
CA TYR A 109 -17.51 -22.82 4.27
C TYR A 109 -16.85 -23.04 5.64
N MET A 110 -15.67 -22.44 5.87
CA MET A 110 -14.98 -22.48 7.16
C MET A 110 -15.83 -21.92 8.31
N SER A 111 -16.57 -20.85 8.07
CA SER A 111 -17.42 -20.21 9.08
C SER A 111 -18.62 -21.09 9.44
N GLU A 112 -19.26 -21.70 8.44
CA GLU A 112 -20.37 -22.63 8.64
C GLU A 112 -19.91 -23.93 9.34
N ALA A 113 -18.80 -24.52 8.91
CA ALA A 113 -18.23 -25.71 9.52
C ALA A 113 -17.84 -25.52 11.00
N ARG A 114 -17.46 -24.29 11.38
CA ARG A 114 -17.17 -23.93 12.79
C ARG A 114 -18.43 -23.81 13.64
N LYS A 115 -19.55 -23.39 13.07
CA LYS A 115 -20.85 -23.27 13.77
C LYS A 115 -21.47 -24.64 14.03
N SER A 116 -21.25 -25.63 13.17
CA SER A 116 -21.85 -26.96 13.25
C SER A 116 -21.12 -27.96 14.17
N GLY A 117 -20.13 -27.53 14.94
CA GLY A 117 -19.29 -28.43 15.75
C GLY A 117 -18.17 -29.05 14.91
N SER A 118 -16.92 -28.73 15.26
CA SER A 118 -15.72 -28.95 14.46
C SER A 118 -15.48 -30.42 14.03
N PRO A 119 -14.99 -30.68 12.81
CA PRO A 119 -14.29 -31.92 12.48
C PRO A 119 -13.00 -31.99 13.30
N THR A 120 -12.79 -33.11 13.99
CA THR A 120 -11.62 -33.37 14.83
C THR A 120 -10.31 -33.14 14.06
N PRO A 121 -9.36 -32.33 14.58
CA PRO A 121 -8.07 -32.16 13.94
C PRO A 121 -7.31 -33.49 13.96
N HIS A 122 -7.15 -34.12 12.79
CA HIS A 122 -6.25 -35.26 12.65
C HIS A 122 -4.80 -34.75 12.67
N THR A 123 -4.18 -34.76 13.85
CA THR A 123 -2.73 -34.67 13.99
C THR A 123 -2.08 -35.88 13.33
N ARG A 124 -1.45 -35.70 12.16
CA ARG A 124 -0.55 -36.70 11.59
C ARG A 124 0.63 -36.90 12.55
N LYS A 125 0.76 -38.11 13.10
CA LYS A 125 1.94 -38.54 13.85
C LYS A 125 3.17 -38.45 12.93
N LYS A 126 4.22 -37.78 13.42
CA LYS A 126 5.55 -37.76 12.82
C LYS A 126 6.20 -39.11 13.13
N THR A 127 6.10 -40.07 12.22
CA THR A 127 6.94 -41.28 12.26
C THR A 127 8.31 -40.92 11.73
N GLY A 128 9.32 -41.06 12.60
CA GLY A 128 10.73 -41.15 12.21
C GLY A 128 11.12 -42.60 11.91
#